data_AF-H1UW15-F1
#
_entry.id   AF-H1UW15-F1
#
_cell.length_a   1.000
_cell.length_b   1.000
_cell.length_c   1.000
_cell.angle_alpha   90.00
_cell.angle_beta   90.00
_cell.angle_gamma   90.00
#
_symmetry.space_group_name_H-M   'P 1'
#
loop_
_entity.id
_entity.type
_entity.pdbx_description
1 polymer ?
#
loop_
_entity_poly.entity_id
_entity_poly.type
_entity_poly.pdbx_seq_one_letter_code
_entity_poly.pdbx_strand_id
1 'polypeptide(L)' 'MAAPVMTVSESKELRGLNLIAAHSHIRGLGVDSTTLEPRAASQGLVGQEKARKAAAVILQMIKESKIAGRAVLIAGPPR' A
#
# COMPACT_ATOMS: atom_id res chain seq x y z
N MET A 1 45.24 -5.37 13.76
CA MET A 1 43.92 -5.98 13.54
C MET A 1 42.87 -4.91 13.80
N ALA A 2 42.07 -4.53 12.80
CA ALA A 2 41.05 -3.50 12.92
C ALA A 2 39.76 -4.11 13.51
N ALA A 3 39.17 -3.43 14.50
CA ALA A 3 37.93 -3.87 15.14
C ALA A 3 36.74 -3.79 14.17
N PRO A 4 35.78 -4.74 14.22
CA PRO A 4 34.59 -4.70 13.38
C PRO A 4 33.68 -3.54 13.80
N VAL A 5 33.30 -2.70 12.82
CA VAL A 5 32.29 -1.67 13.01
C VAL A 5 30.93 -2.35 13.11
N MET A 6 30.38 -2.46 14.33
CA MET A 6 28.98 -2.82 14.52
C MET A 6 28.12 -1.59 14.27
N THR A 7 27.40 -1.56 13.15
CA THR A 7 26.30 -0.61 12.95
C THR A 7 25.10 -1.11 13.74
N VAL A 8 24.79 -0.43 14.84
CA VAL A 8 23.51 -0.63 15.54
C VAL A 8 22.42 -0.14 14.59
N SER A 9 21.66 -1.08 14.01
CA SER A 9 20.45 -0.77 13.27
C SER A 9 19.39 -0.28 14.26
N GLU A 10 19.45 1.00 14.65
CA GLU A 10 18.30 1.66 15.26
C GLU A 10 17.19 1.69 14.20
N SER A 11 16.34 0.66 14.21
CA SER A 11 15.01 0.73 13.60
C SER A 11 14.18 1.70 14.45
N LYS A 12 14.45 3.00 14.28
CA LYS A 12 13.52 4.03 14.73
C LYS A 12 12.25 3.78 13.93
N GLU A 13 11.22 3.25 14.60
CA GLU A 13 9.87 3.32 14.08
C GLU A 13 9.63 4.79 13.74
N LEU A 14 9.67 5.12 12.44
CA LEU A 14 9.19 6.39 11.92
C LEU A 14 7.68 6.38 12.18
N ARG A 15 7.30 6.64 13.43
CA ARG A 15 5.91 6.87 13.84
C ARG A 15 5.39 7.93 12.89
N GLY A 16 4.52 7.47 11.99
CA GLY A 16 3.83 8.17 10.92
C GLY A 16 4.23 9.62 10.75
N LEU A 17 4.89 9.92 9.64
CA LEU A 17 4.67 11.19 8.97
C LEU A 17 3.15 11.36 8.82
N ASN A 18 2.51 12.03 9.78
CA ASN A 18 1.11 12.45 9.77
C ASN A 18 0.94 13.56 8.72
N LEU A 19 1.42 13.34 7.50
CA LEU A 19 1.44 14.36 6.46
C LEU A 19 0.08 14.53 5.79
N ILE A 20 -0.92 13.67 6.03
CA ILE A 20 -2.23 13.81 5.39
C ILE A 20 -3.38 13.40 6.32
N ALA A 21 -3.89 14.36 7.11
CA ALA A 21 -5.11 14.18 7.91
C ALA A 21 -6.32 13.74 7.05
N ALA A 22 -6.36 14.15 5.77
CA ALA A 22 -7.43 13.80 4.84
C ALA A 22 -7.55 12.29 4.55
N HIS A 23 -6.50 11.51 4.76
CA HIS A 23 -6.50 10.05 4.53
C HIS A 23 -6.54 9.23 5.83
N SER A 24 -6.76 9.88 6.97
CA SER A 24 -6.79 9.23 8.31
C SER A 24 -7.83 8.11 8.45
N HIS A 25 -8.89 8.14 7.65
CA HIS A 25 -9.94 7.14 7.66
C HIS A 25 -9.61 5.89 6.83
N ILE A 26 -8.57 5.93 5.97
CA ILE A 26 -8.18 4.84 5.09
C ILE A 26 -7.35 3.83 5.88
N ARG A 27 -7.87 2.61 6.03
CA ARG A 27 -7.23 1.50 6.76
C ARG A 27 -6.81 0.34 5.85
N GLY A 28 -7.22 0.35 4.58
CA GLY A 28 -6.88 -0.68 3.61
C GLY A 28 -7.69 -0.56 2.32
N LEU A 29 -7.50 -1.51 1.40
CA LEU A 29 -8.16 -1.50 0.09
C LEU A 29 -9.62 -1.97 0.14
N GLY A 30 -10.07 -2.62 1.21
CA GLY A 30 -11.44 -3.09 1.40
C GLY A 30 -11.89 -4.14 0.37
N VAL A 31 -10.94 -4.94 -0.11
CA VAL A 31 -11.16 -6.02 -1.08
C VAL A 31 -11.15 -7.37 -0.36
N ASP A 32 -11.90 -8.33 -0.89
CA ASP A 32 -11.81 -9.72 -0.45
C ASP A 32 -10.46 -10.33 -0.87
N SER A 33 -9.81 -11.07 0.03
CA SER A 33 -8.50 -11.66 -0.24
C SER A 33 -8.52 -12.80 -1.25
N THR A 34 -9.68 -13.43 -1.46
CA THR A 34 -9.83 -14.61 -2.30
C THR A 34 -10.38 -14.23 -3.67
N THR A 35 -11.42 -13.40 -3.70
CA THR A 35 -12.06 -12.99 -4.97
C THR A 35 -11.45 -11.72 -5.57
N LEU A 36 -10.65 -10.98 -4.80
CA LEU A 36 -10.11 -9.66 -5.13
C LEU A 36 -11.20 -8.62 -5.44
N GLU A 37 -12.45 -8.90 -5.04
CA GLU A 37 -13.56 -8.00 -5.30
C GLU A 37 -13.67 -6.93 -4.19
N PRO A 38 -13.75 -5.65 -4.57
CA PRO A 38 -13.97 -4.56 -3.62
C PRO A 38 -15.41 -4.59 -3.13
N ARG A 39 -15.59 -4.38 -1.82
CA ARG A 39 -16.91 -4.05 -1.26
C ARG A 39 -17.26 -2.60 -1.54
N ALA A 40 -18.54 -2.30 -1.74
CA ALA A 40 -19.04 -0.95 -2.06
C ALA A 40 -18.49 0.14 -1.12
N ALA A 41 -18.45 -0.15 0.19
CA ALA A 41 -17.76 0.65 1.20
C ALA A 41 -17.05 -0.26 2.19
N SER A 42 -15.73 -0.12 2.35
CA SER A 42 -14.96 -0.91 3.32
C SER A 42 -13.58 -0.30 3.59
N GLN A 43 -13.08 -0.48 4.81
CA GLN A 43 -11.75 -0.03 5.25
C GLN A 43 -11.43 1.45 4.94
N GLY A 44 -12.45 2.31 4.94
CA GLY A 44 -12.31 3.74 4.64
C GLY A 44 -12.40 4.12 3.16
N LEU A 45 -12.51 3.16 2.25
CA LEU A 45 -12.72 3.43 0.83
C LEU A 45 -14.18 3.21 0.44
N VAL A 46 -14.71 4.11 -0.39
CA VAL A 46 -16.07 4.05 -0.95
C VAL A 46 -15.99 4.18 -2.47
N GLY A 47 -16.65 3.27 -3.18
CA GLY A 47 -16.63 3.23 -4.64
C GLY A 47 -15.25 2.94 -5.22
N GLN A 48 -14.94 3.53 -6.40
CA GLN A 48 -13.70 3.31 -7.15
C GLN A 48 -13.34 1.82 -7.34
N GLU A 49 -14.36 1.00 -7.60
CA GLU A 49 -14.26 -0.46 -7.58
C GLU A 49 -13.20 -0.99 -8.56
N LYS A 50 -13.20 -0.51 -9.81
CA LYS A 50 -12.20 -0.92 -10.81
C LYS A 50 -10.78 -0.59 -10.38
N ALA A 51 -10.55 0.60 -9.84
CA ALA A 51 -9.22 1.02 -9.37
C ALA A 51 -8.78 0.21 -8.14
N ARG A 52 -9.68 -0.06 -7.20
CA ARG A 52 -9.40 -0.88 -6.00
C ARG A 52 -9.12 -2.33 -6.36
N LYS A 53 -9.85 -2.90 -7.31
CA LYS A 53 -9.60 -4.25 -7.85
C LYS A 53 -8.23 -4.31 -8.53
N ALA A 54 -7.86 -3.32 -9.35
CA ALA A 54 -6.54 -3.25 -9.95
C ALA A 54 -5.43 -3.13 -8.88
N ALA A 55 -5.63 -2.32 -7.84
CA ALA A 55 -4.71 -2.21 -6.72
C ALA A 55 -4.55 -3.53 -5.95
N ALA A 56 -5.62 -4.34 -5.85
CA ALA A 56 -5.55 -5.67 -5.23
C ALA A 56 -4.69 -6.65 -6.03
N VAL A 57 -4.79 -6.63 -7.36
CA VAL A 57 -3.92 -7.42 -8.24
C VAL A 57 -2.46 -6.99 -8.09
N ILE A 58 -2.19 -5.69 -8.05
CA ILE A 58 -0.84 -5.16 -7.82
C ILE A 58 -0.31 -5.62 -6.46
N LEU A 59 -1.14 -5.56 -5.41
CA LEU A 59 -0.77 -6.07 -4.08
C LEU A 59 -0.40 -7.56 -4.12
N GLN A 60 -1.14 -8.38 -4.88
CA GLN A 60 -0.80 -9.78 -5.06
C GLN A 60 0.52 -9.96 -5.83
N MET A 61 0.75 -9.19 -6.89
CA MET A 61 2.02 -9.20 -7.61
C MET A 61 3.21 -8.83 -6.72
N ILE A 62 3.01 -7.89 -5.79
CA ILE A 62 4.03 -7.52 -4.78
C ILE A 62 4.28 -8.69 -3.84
N LYS A 63 3.22 -9.32 -3.30
CA LYS A 63 3.32 -10.48 -2.40
C LYS A 63 4.00 -11.68 -3.05
N GLU A 64 3.78 -11.90 -4.34
CA GLU A 64 4.39 -12.96 -5.14
C GLU A 64 5.76 -12.58 -5.72
N SER A 65 6.28 -11.38 -5.40
CA SER A 65 7.55 -10.85 -5.92
C SER A 65 7.61 -10.74 -7.46
N LYS A 66 6.47 -10.69 -8.14
CA LYS A 66 6.34 -10.58 -9.61
C LYS A 66 6.34 -9.13 -10.13
N ILE A 67 6.40 -8.16 -9.22
CA ILE A 67 6.38 -6.73 -9.55
C ILE A 67 7.75 -6.17 -9.96
N ALA A 68 8.84 -6.93 -9.81
CA ALA A 68 10.20 -6.46 -10.07
C ALA A 68 10.35 -5.87 -11.48
N GLY A 69 10.93 -4.66 -11.56
CA GLY A 69 11.14 -3.94 -12.82
C GLY A 69 9.87 -3.31 -13.44
N ARG A 70 8.73 -3.33 -12.73
CA ARG A 70 7.48 -2.71 -13.19
C ARG A 70 7.14 -1.46 -12.36
N ALA A 71 6.51 -0.49 -12.99
CA ALA A 71 5.98 0.70 -12.35
C ALA A 71 4.44 0.73 -12.44
N VAL A 72 3.80 1.49 -11.55
CA VAL A 72 2.35 1.70 -11.53
C VAL A 72 2.06 3.18 -11.76
N LEU A 73 1.20 3.49 -12.73
CA LEU A 73 0.67 4.83 -12.97
C LEU A 73 -0.82 4.86 -12.60
N ILE A 74 -1.21 5.77 -11.72
CA ILE A 74 -2.61 6.04 -11.40
C ILE A 74 -3.02 7.32 -12.12
N ALA A 75 -3.93 7.19 -13.09
CA ALA A 75 -4.42 8.32 -13.87
C ALA A 75 -5.90 8.57 -13.58
N GLY A 76 -6.26 9.84 -13.50
CA GLY A 76 -7.63 10.30 -13.29
C GLY A 76 -7.69 11.82 -13.15
N PRO A 77 -8.87 12.44 -13.36
CA PRO A 77 -9.04 13.86 -13.11
C PRO A 77 -8.80 14.19 -11.63
N PRO A 78 -8.35 15.41 -11.30
CA PRO A 78 -8.35 15.86 -9.92
C PRO A 78 -9.77 15.84 -9.35
N ARG A 79 -9.88 15.54 -8.06
CA ARG A 79 -11.10 15.72 -7.27
C ARG A 79 -10.90 16.82 -6.26
#